data_AF-A0A1V2GUF7-F1
#
_entry.id   AF-A0A1V2GUF7-F1
#
_cell.length_a   1.000
_cell.length_b   1.000
_cell.length_c   1.000
_cell.angle_alpha   90.00
_cell.angle_beta   90.00
_cell.angle_gamma   90.00
#
_symmetry.space_group_name_H-M   'P 1'
#
loop_
_entity.id
_entity.type
_entity.pdbx_description
1 polymer ?
#
loop_
_entity_poly.entity_id
_entity_poly.type
_entity_poly.pdbx_seq_one_letter_code
_entity_poly.pdbx_strand_id
1 'polypeptide(L)' 'MIKMMKAALPLLLLAAPLALAACNEGPAERAGRSLDNAASSVRDAVDPPRGPAERLGRSLDRATN' A
#
# COMPACT_ATOMS: atom_id res chain seq x y z
N MET A 1 8.44 12.27 -36.48
CA MET A 1 8.89 11.32 -35.43
C MET A 1 9.80 11.96 -34.37
N ILE A 2 10.84 12.74 -34.75
CA ILE A 2 11.80 13.38 -33.80
C ILE A 2 11.13 14.28 -32.73
N LYS A 3 9.99 14.90 -33.06
CA LYS A 3 9.24 15.79 -32.14
C LYS A 3 8.53 15.02 -31.01
N MET A 4 8.17 13.76 -31.24
CA MET A 4 7.56 12.88 -30.22
C MET A 4 8.60 12.32 -29.26
N MET A 5 9.81 11.99 -29.74
CA MET A 5 10.93 11.54 -28.88
C MET A 5 11.38 12.61 -27.89
N LYS A 6 11.36 13.89 -28.28
CA LYS A 6 11.70 15.01 -27.39
C LYS A 6 10.68 15.21 -26.26
N ALA A 7 9.42 14.81 -26.47
CA ALA A 7 8.36 14.87 -25.45
C ALA A 7 8.35 13.66 -24.51
N ALA A 8 8.81 12.49 -24.99
CA ALA A 8 8.92 11.28 -24.18
C ALA A 8 10.12 11.32 -23.21
N LEU A 9 11.21 11.99 -23.59
CA LEU A 9 12.41 12.10 -22.78
C LEU A 9 12.22 12.75 -21.39
N PRO A 10 11.51 13.88 -21.23
CA PRO A 10 11.26 14.47 -19.92
C PRO A 10 10.33 13.59 -19.06
N LEU A 11 9.39 12.87 -19.67
CA LEU A 11 8.49 11.96 -18.95
C LEU A 11 9.25 10.75 -18.39
N LEU A 12 10.20 10.21 -19.17
CA LEU A 12 11.05 9.11 -18.74
C LEU A 12 12.02 9.54 -17.61
N LEU A 13 12.57 10.76 -17.71
CA LEU A 13 13.42 11.35 -16.67
C LEU A 13 12.66 11.57 -15.34
N LEU A 14 11.37 11.92 -15.40
CA LEU A 14 10.54 12.09 -14.21
C LEU A 14 10.09 10.77 -13.60
N ALA A 15 9.90 9.72 -14.41
CA ALA A 15 9.47 8.40 -13.97
C ALA A 15 10.60 7.54 -13.37
N ALA A 16 11.85 7.77 -13.78
CA ALA A 16 13.01 7.03 -13.28
C ALA A 16 13.19 7.02 -11.74
N PRO A 17 13.08 8.15 -11.02
CA PRO A 17 13.21 8.15 -9.55
C PRO A 17 12.06 7.43 -8.85
N LEU A 18 10.85 7.43 -9.42
CA LEU A 18 9.68 6.72 -8.89
C LEU A 18 9.87 5.20 -8.98
N ALA A 19 10.48 4.72 -10.06
CA ALA A 19 10.81 3.30 -10.23
C ALA A 19 11.88 2.83 -9.23
N LEU A 20 12.87 3.68 -8.90
CA LEU A 20 13.85 3.37 -7.85
C LEU A 20 13.22 3.37 -6.45
N ALA A 21 12.27 4.26 -6.18
CA ALA A 21 11.56 4.32 -4.91
C ALA A 21 10.65 3.11 -4.65
N ALA A 22 10.28 2.35 -5.69
CA ALA A 22 9.46 1.15 -5.57
C ALA A 22 10.24 -0.09 -5.08
N CYS A 23 11.58 -0.05 -5.06
CA CYS A 23 12.40 -1.20 -4.67
C CYS A 23 12.43 -1.43 -3.15
N ASN A 24 12.03 -0.44 -2.36
CA ASN A 24 11.94 -0.52 -0.91
C ASN A 24 10.62 0.09 -0.43
N GLU A 25 10.16 -0.31 0.75
CA GLU A 25 8.91 0.18 1.31
C GLU A 25 8.95 1.70 1.47
N GLY A 26 8.20 2.38 0.61
CA GLY A 26 8.21 3.83 0.47
C GLY A 26 7.43 4.55 1.57
N PRO A 27 7.58 5.88 1.67
CA PRO A 27 6.83 6.68 2.64
C PRO A 27 5.31 6.55 2.46
N ALA A 28 4.83 6.41 1.20
CA ALA A 28 3.42 6.18 0.90
C ALA A 28 2.93 4.82 1.41
N GLU A 29 3.70 3.74 1.21
CA GLU A 29 3.37 2.40 1.71
C GLU A 29 3.32 2.37 3.24
N ARG A 30 4.28 3.02 3.91
CA ARG A 30 4.27 3.14 5.39
C ARG A 30 3.06 3.93 5.89
N ALA A 31 2.70 5.02 5.20
CA ALA A 31 1.50 5.80 5.51
C ALA A 31 0.22 4.98 5.28
N GLY A 32 0.12 4.26 4.16
CA GLY A 32 -0.98 3.33 3.88
C GLY A 32 -1.13 2.27 4.96
N ARG A 33 -0.04 1.58 5.31
CA ARG A 33 -0.04 0.55 6.36
C ARG A 33 -0.47 1.09 7.73
N SER A 34 -0.05 2.31 8.08
CA SER A 34 -0.47 2.92 9.35
C SER A 34 -1.95 3.30 9.35
N LEU A 35 -2.49 3.78 8.23
CA LEU A 35 -3.92 4.03 8.04
C LEU A 35 -4.74 2.74 8.12
N ASP A 36 -4.31 1.67 7.43
CA ASP A 36 -4.99 0.38 7.45
C ASP A 36 -5.01 -0.23 8.86
N ASN A 37 -3.88 -0.14 9.59
CA ASN A 37 -3.81 -0.59 10.98
C ASN A 37 -4.76 0.21 11.90
N ALA A 38 -4.83 1.52 11.71
CA ALA A 38 -5.76 2.37 12.47
C ALA A 38 -7.22 2.02 12.16
N ALA A 39 -7.57 1.87 10.88
CA ALA A 39 -8.90 1.48 10.45
C ALA A 39 -9.30 0.11 11.01
N SER A 40 -8.40 -0.87 10.94
CA SER A 40 -8.58 -2.21 11.50
C SER A 40 -8.81 -2.18 13.01
N SER A 41 -8.04 -1.36 13.74
CA SER A 41 -8.20 -1.19 15.19
C SER A 41 -9.55 -0.57 15.57
N VAL A 42 -9.99 0.46 14.83
CA VAL A 42 -11.33 1.05 15.01
C VAL A 42 -12.39 0.00 14.74
N ARG A 43 -12.26 -0.77 13.66
CA ARG A 43 -13.23 -1.81 13.28
C ARG A 43 -13.32 -2.93 14.31
N ASP A 44 -12.19 -3.37 14.85
CA ASP A 44 -12.13 -4.33 15.96
C ASP A 44 -12.75 -3.76 17.26
N ALA A 45 -12.76 -2.43 17.44
CA ALA A 45 -13.40 -1.79 18.58
C ALA A 45 -14.93 -1.65 18.42
N VAL A 46 -15.43 -1.33 17.23
CA VAL A 46 -16.89 -1.22 16.97
C VAL A 46 -17.56 -2.57 16.67
N ASP A 47 -16.84 -3.50 16.05
CA ASP A 47 -17.28 -4.88 15.78
C ASP A 47 -16.21 -5.86 16.29
N PRO A 48 -16.16 -6.07 17.61
CA PRO A 48 -15.23 -7.03 18.20
C PRO A 48 -15.55 -8.44 17.71
N PRO A 49 -14.52 -9.27 17.51
CA PRO A 49 -14.71 -10.63 17.04
C PRO A 49 -15.53 -11.43 18.06
N ARG A 50 -16.59 -12.07 17.58
CA ARG A 50 -17.61 -12.71 18.42
C ARG A 50 -17.17 -14.05 18.99
N GLY A 51 -16.03 -14.59 18.52
CA GLY A 51 -15.48 -15.85 19.00
C GLY A 51 -14.06 -16.14 18.49
N PRO A 52 -13.44 -17.24 18.98
CA PRO A 52 -12.06 -17.61 18.65
C PRO A 52 -11.86 -17.96 17.18
N ALA A 53 -12.87 -18.54 16.52
CA ALA A 53 -12.83 -18.83 15.08
C ALA A 53 -12.75 -17.55 14.23
N GLU A 54 -13.52 -16.52 14.60
CA GLU A 54 -13.53 -15.23 13.89
C GLU A 54 -12.24 -14.44 14.12
N ARG A 55 -11.67 -14.53 15.34
CA ARG A 55 -10.31 -14.01 15.63
C ARG A 55 -9.26 -14.67 14.75
N LEU A 56 -9.29 -16.00 14.66
CA LEU A 56 -8.36 -16.75 13.84
C LEU A 56 -8.52 -16.39 12.36
N GLY A 57 -9.75 -16.31 11.86
CA GLY A 57 -10.04 -15.85 10.50
C GLY A 57 -9.44 -14.48 10.21
N ARG A 58 -9.68 -13.48 11.08
CA ARG A 58 -9.06 -12.13 10.92
C ARG A 58 -7.53 -12.17 10.95
N SER A 59 -6.93 -13.04 11.77
CA SER A 59 -5.47 -13.15 11.83
C SER A 59 -4.86 -13.80 10.59
N LEU A 60 -5.55 -14.80 10.03
CA LEU A 60 -5.14 -15.45 8.78
C LEU A 60 -5.25 -14.47 7.61
N ASP A 61 -6.36 -13.74 7.53
CA ASP A 61 -6.61 -12.73 6.49
C ASP A 61 -5.49 -11.66 6.45
N ARG A 62 -5.10 -11.13 7.63
CA ARG A 62 -3.97 -10.20 7.77
C ARG A 62 -2.60 -10.80 7.44
N ALA A 63 -2.44 -12.11 7.57
CA ALA A 63 -1.17 -12.78 7.25
C ALA A 63 -1.02 -13.07 5.75
N THR A 64 -2.14 -13.15 5.03
CA THR A 64 -2.19 -13.45 3.59
C THR A 64 -2.33 -12.22 2.69
N ASN A 65 -2.66 -11.06 3.25
CA ASN A 65 -2.76 -9.78 2.55
C ASN A 65 -1.59 -8.86 2.89
#